data_AF-A0A945YZC1-F1
#
_entry.id   AF-A0A945YZC1-F1
#
_cell.length_a   1.000
_cell.length_b   1.000
_cell.length_c   1.000
_cell.angle_alpha   90.00
_cell.angle_beta   90.00
_cell.angle_gamma   90.00
#
_symmetry.space_group_name_H-M   'P 1'
#
loop_
_entity.id
_entity.type
_entity.pdbx_description
1 polymer ?
#
loop_
_entity_poly.entity_id
_entity_poly.type
_entity_poly.pdbx_seq_one_letter_code
_entity_poly.pdbx_strand_id
1 'polypeptide(L)'
;MKSTISKILALLSAQERKRGYMLLGMILVMAMLDRLGVASIMPFMAVLANPEVVSSNAILSAVYEILGFSDTGKFLFFLGLVVLLTLVSAISFKALTTYALLRFTFMRNFTLSRRLVAGYLSQPYGWFLNRHSADLGKTV
;
A
#
# COMPACT_ATOMS: atom_id res chain seq x y z
N MET A 1 -16.96 -7.08 -19.06
CA MET A 1 -15.84 -6.66 -18.18
C MET A 1 -14.74 -5.86 -18.89
N LYS A 2 -14.13 -6.35 -19.98
CA LYS A 2 -13.06 -5.63 -20.70
C LYS A 2 -13.47 -4.21 -21.16
N SER A 3 -14.72 -4.03 -21.61
CA SER A 3 -15.28 -2.72 -22.00
C SER A 3 -15.31 -1.70 -20.85
N THR A 4 -15.67 -2.09 -19.64
CA THR A 4 -15.75 -1.19 -18.48
C THR A 4 -14.37 -0.69 -18.04
N ILE A 5 -13.38 -1.59 -18.00
CA ILE A 5 -11.99 -1.22 -17.68
C ILE A 5 -11.43 -0.27 -18.74
N SER A 6 -11.71 -0.52 -20.02
CA SER A 6 -11.33 0.38 -21.10
C SER A 6 -11.95 1.77 -20.95
N LYS A 7 -13.23 1.86 -20.54
CA LYS A 7 -13.91 3.14 -20.29
C LYS A 7 -13.31 3.90 -19.10
N ILE A 8 -13.01 3.20 -18.00
CA ILE A 8 -12.34 3.79 -16.83
C ILE A 8 -10.95 4.30 -17.21
N LEU A 9 -10.17 3.50 -17.93
CA LEU A 9 -8.86 3.94 -18.41
C LEU A 9 -9.01 5.13 -19.36
N ALA A 10 -9.98 5.14 -20.27
CA ALA A 10 -10.27 6.26 -21.18
C ALA A 10 -10.62 7.57 -20.46
N LEU A 11 -11.22 7.50 -19.27
CA LEU A 11 -11.48 8.68 -18.43
C LEU A 11 -10.19 9.28 -17.86
N LEU A 12 -9.18 8.45 -17.57
CA LEU A 12 -7.88 8.89 -17.07
C LEU A 12 -6.95 9.34 -18.21
N SER A 13 -6.24 10.44 -17.98
CA SER A 13 -5.20 10.92 -18.91
C SER A 13 -3.95 10.01 -18.90
N ALA A 14 -3.12 10.08 -19.94
CA ALA A 14 -1.92 9.23 -20.07
C ALA A 14 -0.95 9.36 -18.87
N GLN A 15 -0.79 10.57 -18.33
CA GLN A 15 0.03 10.81 -17.14
C GLN A 15 -0.58 10.19 -15.88
N GLU A 16 -1.90 10.19 -15.76
CA GLU A 16 -2.63 9.62 -14.62
C GLU A 16 -2.55 8.10 -14.61
N ARG A 17 -2.63 7.47 -15.79
CA ARG A 17 -2.43 6.03 -15.93
C ARG A 17 -1.03 5.61 -15.48
N LYS A 18 0.02 6.34 -15.90
CA LYS A 18 1.41 6.05 -15.46
C LYS A 18 1.55 6.12 -13.94
N ARG A 19 0.97 7.15 -13.31
CA ARG A 19 0.94 7.28 -11.83
C ARG A 19 0.14 6.16 -11.18
N GLY A 20 -0.98 5.74 -11.77
CA GLY A 20 -1.76 4.60 -11.30
C GLY A 20 -0.97 3.28 -11.33
N TYR A 21 -0.25 2.98 -12.41
CA TYR A 21 0.61 1.80 -12.48
C TYR A 21 1.76 1.85 -11.48
N MET A 22 2.37 3.03 -11.28
CA MET A 22 3.40 3.22 -10.25
C MET A 22 2.85 2.95 -8.85
N LEU A 23 1.65 3.44 -8.52
CA LEU A 23 0.98 3.18 -7.24
C LEU A 23 0.65 1.71 -7.04
N LEU A 24 0.23 1.02 -8.10
CA LEU A 24 -0.02 -0.41 -8.04
C LEU A 24 1.27 -1.18 -7.66
N GLY A 25 2.40 -0.80 -8.26
CA GLY A 25 3.71 -1.31 -7.87
C GLY A 25 4.04 -1.03 -6.40
N MET A 26 3.81 0.20 -5.93
CA MET A 26 4.03 0.54 -4.51
C MET A 26 3.16 -0.30 -3.57
N ILE A 27 1.89 -0.54 -3.91
CA ILE A 27 0.98 -1.38 -3.12
C ILE A 27 1.48 -2.83 -3.04
N LEU A 28 2.00 -3.38 -4.13
CA LEU A 28 2.59 -4.72 -4.13
C LEU A 28 3.80 -4.81 -3.21
N VAL A 29 4.71 -3.83 -3.27
CA VAL A 29 5.88 -3.77 -2.38
C VAL A 29 5.46 -3.62 -0.93
N MET A 30 4.49 -2.74 -0.65
CA MET A 30 3.92 -2.56 0.69
C MET A 30 3.35 -3.86 1.25
N ALA A 31 2.61 -4.62 0.43
CA ALA A 31 2.07 -5.91 0.84
C ALA A 31 3.15 -6.97 1.11
N MET A 32 4.29 -6.93 0.40
CA MET A 32 5.42 -7.81 0.72
C MET A 32 6.06 -7.42 2.05
N LEU A 33 6.32 -6.12 2.24
CA LEU A 33 6.92 -5.61 3.47
C LEU A 33 6.07 -5.87 4.70
N ASP A 34 4.74 -5.71 4.60
CA ASP A 34 3.82 -6.07 5.68
C ASP A 34 3.92 -7.56 6.04
N ARG A 35 3.96 -8.45 5.04
CA ARG A 35 4.11 -9.90 5.28
C ARG A 35 5.45 -10.24 5.93
N LEU A 36 6.54 -9.64 5.47
CA LEU A 36 7.87 -9.82 6.05
C LEU A 36 7.94 -9.28 7.49
N GLY A 37 7.34 -8.12 7.75
CA GLY A 37 7.25 -7.53 9.08
C GLY A 37 6.56 -8.46 10.07
N VAL A 38 5.40 -9.02 9.72
CA VAL A 38 4.69 -9.97 10.58
C VAL A 38 5.46 -11.29 10.73
N ALA A 39 6.05 -11.80 9.64
CA ALA A 39 6.84 -13.03 9.68
C ALA A 39 8.08 -12.91 10.59
N SER A 40 8.68 -11.72 10.69
CA SER A 40 9.86 -11.47 11.53
C SER A 40 9.59 -11.65 13.04
N ILE A 41 8.33 -11.51 13.48
CA ILE A 41 7.95 -11.66 14.89
C ILE A 41 8.06 -13.12 15.34
N MET A 42 7.80 -14.08 14.45
CA MET A 42 7.79 -15.51 14.77
C MET A 42 9.13 -16.02 15.35
N PRO A 43 10.30 -15.80 14.71
CA PRO A 43 11.57 -16.24 15.28
C PRO A 43 11.91 -15.54 16.61
N PHE A 44 11.51 -14.28 16.79
CA PHE A 44 11.68 -13.57 18.05
C PHE A 44 10.90 -14.20 19.19
N MET A 45 9.61 -14.43 18.97
CA MET A 45 8.75 -15.06 19.95
C MET A 45 9.20 -16.48 20.30
N ALA A 46 9.67 -17.24 19.30
CA ALA A 46 10.15 -18.59 19.53
C ALA A 46 11.37 -18.64 20.47
N VAL A 47 12.37 -17.78 20.22
CA VAL A 47 13.59 -17.71 21.05
C VAL A 47 13.30 -17.11 22.43
N LEU A 48 12.40 -16.13 22.50
CA LEU A 48 11.96 -15.53 23.77
C LEU A 48 11.25 -16.55 24.66
N ALA A 49 10.40 -17.40 24.09
CA ALA A 49 9.62 -18.39 24.82
C ALA A 49 10.48 -19.58 25.30
N ASN A 50 11.39 -20.06 24.46
CA ASN A 50 12.35 -21.09 24.83
C ASN A 50 13.71 -20.84 24.15
N PRO A 51 14.74 -20.39 24.91
CA PRO A 51 16.08 -20.16 24.39
C PRO A 51 16.75 -21.38 23.75
N GLU A 52 16.35 -22.60 24.10
CA GLU A 52 16.90 -23.85 23.52
C GLU A 52 16.50 -24.04 22.05
N VAL A 53 15.50 -23.29 21.56
CA VAL A 53 15.03 -23.36 20.16
C VAL A 53 16.09 -22.88 19.17
N VAL A 54 17.04 -22.05 19.62
CA VAL A 54 18.19 -21.62 18.82
C VAL A 54 19.04 -22.81 18.39
N SER A 55 19.18 -23.82 19.25
CA SER A 55 20.00 -25.00 18.99
C SER A 55 19.22 -26.13 18.31
N SER A 56 17.90 -26.21 18.50
CA SER A 56 17.06 -27.27 17.92
C SER A 56 16.58 -26.97 16.51
N ASN A 57 16.49 -25.70 16.11
CA ASN A 57 16.04 -25.30 14.79
C ASN A 57 17.22 -25.00 13.85
N ALA A 58 17.34 -25.75 12.76
CA ALA A 58 18.45 -25.61 11.80
C ALA A 58 18.57 -24.20 11.18
N ILE A 59 17.44 -23.47 11.02
CA ILE A 59 17.47 -22.11 10.47
C ILE A 59 18.03 -21.14 11.52
N LEU A 60 17.57 -21.24 12.77
CA LEU A 60 18.04 -20.36 13.85
C LEU A 60 19.48 -20.67 14.24
N SER A 61 19.89 -21.95 14.27
CA SER A 61 21.27 -22.35 14.59
C SER A 61 22.24 -21.86 13.52
N ALA A 62 21.90 -22.01 12.24
CA ALA A 62 22.72 -21.51 11.14
C ALA A 62 22.90 -19.99 11.24
N VAL A 63 21.83 -19.23 11.52
CA VAL A 63 21.91 -17.77 11.69
C VAL A 63 22.72 -17.39 12.92
N TYR A 64 22.57 -18.13 14.02
CA TYR A 64 23.31 -17.93 15.27
C TYR A 64 24.83 -18.15 15.09
N GLU A 65 25.22 -19.23 14.38
CA GLU A 65 26.61 -19.57 14.07
C GLU A 65 27.23 -18.61 13.03
N ILE A 66 26.51 -18.29 11.94
CA ILE A 66 26.98 -17.36 10.91
C ILE A 66 27.27 -15.98 11.49
N LEU A 67 26.41 -15.51 12.41
CA LEU A 67 26.59 -14.22 13.08
C LEU A 67 27.57 -14.30 14.26
N GLY A 68 28.08 -15.50 14.59
CA GLY A 68 29.11 -15.70 15.61
C GLY A 68 28.67 -15.37 17.03
N PHE A 69 27.38 -15.50 17.34
CA PHE A 69 26.90 -15.23 18.69
C PHE A 69 27.32 -16.35 19.65
N SER A 70 27.78 -15.97 20.83
CA SER A 70 28.16 -16.91 21.90
C SER A 70 27.21 -16.86 23.11
N ASP A 71 26.24 -15.94 23.09
CA ASP A 71 25.29 -15.67 24.16
C ASP A 71 23.88 -15.50 23.58
N THR A 72 22.96 -16.36 24.00
CA THR A 72 21.56 -16.36 23.57
C THR A 72 20.85 -15.05 23.93
N GLY A 73 21.24 -14.38 25.01
CA GLY A 73 20.69 -13.07 25.38
C GLY A 73 21.06 -11.97 24.37
N LYS A 74 22.30 -11.97 23.88
CA LYS A 74 22.75 -11.05 22.82
C LYS A 74 22.06 -11.34 21.49
N PHE A 75 21.87 -12.63 21.17
CA PHE A 75 21.12 -13.04 19.99
C PHE A 75 19.66 -12.57 20.04
N LEU A 76 18.98 -12.74 21.19
CA LEU A 76 17.62 -12.28 21.40
C LEU A 76 17.51 -10.75 21.26
N PHE A 77 18.45 -9.99 21.83
CA PHE A 77 18.51 -8.54 21.67
C PHE A 77 18.68 -8.12 20.21
N PHE A 78 19.60 -8.77 19.48
CA PHE A 78 19.80 -8.56 18.05
C PHE A 78 18.52 -8.83 17.26
N LEU A 79 17.86 -9.95 17.52
CA LEU A 79 16.66 -10.36 16.81
C LEU A 79 15.50 -9.40 17.11
N GLY A 80 15.39 -8.91 18.35
CA GLY A 80 14.45 -7.83 18.71
C GLY A 80 14.73 -6.54 17.94
N LEU A 81 16.00 -6.15 17.78
CA LEU A 81 16.37 -4.98 16.97
C LEU A 81 16.00 -5.18 15.49
N VAL A 82 16.23 -6.37 14.93
CA VAL A 82 15.84 -6.72 13.56
C VAL A 82 14.34 -6.61 13.36
N VAL A 83 13.53 -7.15 14.29
CA VAL A 83 12.06 -7.05 14.24
C VAL A 83 11.63 -5.59 14.29
N LEU A 84 12.19 -4.80 15.21
CA LEU A 84 11.87 -3.37 15.34
C LEU A 84 12.19 -2.63 14.03
N LEU A 85 13.39 -2.79 13.48
CA LEU A 85 13.78 -2.11 12.24
C LEU A 85 12.91 -2.55 11.06
N THR A 86 12.60 -3.84 10.96
CA THR A 86 11.72 -4.37 9.92
C THR A 86 10.32 -3.77 10.03
N LEU A 87 9.73 -3.73 11.23
CA LEU A 87 8.40 -3.15 11.46
C LEU A 87 8.37 -1.65 11.19
N VAL A 88 9.35 -0.89 11.69
CA VAL A 88 9.43 0.55 11.44
C VAL A 88 9.54 0.81 9.94
N SER A 89 10.41 0.11 9.22
CA SER A 89 10.54 0.27 7.78
C SER A 89 9.25 -0.06 7.01
N ALA A 90 8.55 -1.15 7.38
CA ALA A 90 7.28 -1.54 6.77
C ALA A 90 6.19 -0.49 7.02
N ILE A 91 6.06 0.00 8.26
CA ILE A 91 5.07 1.03 8.62
C ILE A 91 5.39 2.36 7.93
N SER A 92 6.66 2.77 7.86
CA SER A 92 7.07 3.97 7.14
C SER A 92 6.73 3.88 5.64
N PHE A 93 6.99 2.73 5.01
CA PHE A 93 6.65 2.53 3.61
C PHE A 93 5.13 2.47 3.37
N LYS A 94 4.38 1.86 4.29
CA LYS A 94 2.91 1.88 4.29
C LYS A 94 2.37 3.31 4.39
N ALA A 95 2.91 4.13 5.28
CA ALA A 95 2.52 5.54 5.41
C ALA A 95 2.77 6.31 4.11
N LEU A 96 3.95 6.13 3.49
CA LEU A 96 4.28 6.74 2.20
C LEU A 96 3.31 6.30 1.09
N THR A 97 3.03 5.00 0.99
CA THR A 97 2.13 4.45 -0.03
C THR A 97 0.70 4.92 0.17
N THR A 98 0.24 5.01 1.42
CA THR A 98 -1.08 5.51 1.78
C THR A 98 -1.23 6.99 1.44
N TYR A 99 -0.21 7.80 1.75
CA TYR A 99 -0.18 9.21 1.36
C TYR A 99 -0.24 9.37 -0.16
N ALA A 100 0.56 8.60 -0.91
CA ALA A 100 0.58 8.64 -2.36
C ALA A 100 -0.78 8.23 -2.96
N LEU A 101 -1.42 7.20 -2.39
CA LEU A 101 -2.76 6.75 -2.76
C LEU A 101 -3.81 7.83 -2.52
N LEU A 102 -3.85 8.42 -1.33
CA LEU A 102 -4.79 9.50 -0.99
C LEU A 102 -4.61 10.69 -1.93
N ARG A 103 -3.37 11.13 -2.14
CA ARG A 103 -3.06 12.24 -3.05
C ARG A 103 -3.54 11.93 -4.47
N PHE A 104 -3.34 10.72 -4.95
CA PHE A 104 -3.82 10.31 -6.26
C PHE A 104 -5.35 10.33 -6.34
N THR A 105 -6.03 9.74 -5.36
CA THR A 105 -7.49 9.71 -5.29
C THR A 105 -8.10 11.11 -5.28
N PHE A 106 -7.61 12.02 -4.42
CA PHE A 106 -8.13 13.38 -4.35
C PHE A 106 -7.89 14.16 -5.66
N MET A 107 -6.71 14.04 -6.25
CA MET A 107 -6.40 14.72 -7.52
C MET A 107 -7.24 14.19 -8.69
N ARG A 108 -7.52 12.88 -8.71
CA ARG A 108 -8.41 12.28 -9.71
C ARG A 108 -9.85 12.69 -9.51
N ASN A 109 -10.33 12.68 -8.26
CA ASN A 109 -11.67 13.16 -7.94
C ASN A 109 -11.86 14.61 -8.45
N PHE A 110 -10.95 15.52 -8.09
CA PHE A 110 -10.99 16.90 -8.56
C PHE A 110 -11.00 17.02 -10.09
N THR A 111 -10.13 16.27 -10.77
CA THR A 111 -10.03 16.35 -12.24
C THR A 111 -11.28 15.82 -12.93
N LEU A 112 -11.85 14.71 -12.44
CA LEU A 112 -13.06 14.12 -12.99
C LEU A 112 -14.29 15.01 -12.72
N SER A 113 -14.51 15.46 -11.47
CA SER A 113 -15.62 16.35 -11.13
C SER A 113 -15.56 17.65 -11.94
N ARG A 114 -14.37 18.25 -12.10
CA ARG A 114 -14.20 19.44 -12.96
C ARG A 114 -14.57 19.17 -14.42
N ARG A 115 -14.17 18.03 -14.98
CA ARG A 115 -14.48 17.67 -16.37
C ARG A 115 -15.96 17.38 -16.57
N LEU A 116 -16.61 16.75 -15.60
CA LEU A 116 -18.06 16.50 -15.61
C LEU A 116 -18.84 17.81 -15.57
N VAL A 117 -18.50 18.72 -14.64
CA VAL A 117 -19.16 20.03 -14.53
C VAL A 117 -18.96 20.86 -15.81
N ALA A 118 -17.75 20.89 -16.37
CA ALA A 118 -17.49 21.57 -17.64
C ALA A 118 -18.31 20.97 -18.81
N GLY A 119 -18.46 19.64 -18.82
CA GLY A 119 -19.31 18.93 -19.79
C GLY A 119 -20.80 19.23 -19.61
N TYR A 120 -21.27 19.46 -18.38
CA TYR A 120 -22.63 19.90 -18.11
C TYR A 120 -22.86 21.34 -18.55
N LEU A 121 -21.96 22.26 -18.20
CA LEU A 121 -22.09 23.68 -18.53
C LEU A 121 -22.01 23.98 -20.03
N SER A 122 -21.45 23.07 -20.84
CA SER A 122 -21.37 23.20 -22.30
C SER A 122 -22.60 22.63 -23.03
N GLN A 123 -23.60 22.09 -22.33
CA GLN A 123 -24.83 21.60 -22.94
C GLN A 123 -25.75 22.75 -23.38
N PRO A 124 -26.53 22.57 -24.48
CA PRO A 124 -27.50 23.56 -24.91
C PRO A 124 -28.63 23.72 -23.88
N TYR A 125 -29.23 24.92 -23.81
CA TYR A 125 -30.28 25.22 -22.85
C TYR A 125 -31.46 24.22 -22.89
N GLY A 126 -31.84 23.74 -24.07
CA GLY A 126 -32.88 22.74 -24.24
C GLY A 126 -32.60 21.39 -23.57
N TRP A 127 -31.33 21.06 -23.31
CA TRP A 127 -30.96 19.86 -22.55
C TRP A 127 -31.30 19.99 -21.06
N PHE A 128 -31.15 21.19 -20.50
CA PHE A 128 -31.49 21.49 -19.10
C PHE A 128 -33.00 21.50 -18.85
N LEU A 129 -33.81 21.88 -19.85
CA LEU A 129 -35.27 21.90 -19.71
C LEU A 129 -35.89 20.53 -19.42
N ASN A 130 -35.19 19.45 -19.78
CA ASN A 130 -35.65 18.07 -19.60
C ASN A 130 -34.96 17.35 -18.42
N ARG A 131 -34.23 18.06 -17.55
CA ARG A 131 -33.46 17.46 -16.45
C ARG A 131 -33.46 18.31 -15.19
N HIS A 132 -33.70 17.69 -14.04
CA HIS A 132 -33.60 18.40 -12.76
C HIS A 132 -32.13 18.62 -12.38
N SER A 133 -31.81 19.84 -11.95
CA SER A 133 -30.49 20.22 -11.44
C SER A 133 -30.04 19.40 -10.24
N ALA A 134 -30.98 18.89 -9.44
CA ALA A 134 -30.72 17.98 -8.33
C ALA A 134 -30.08 16.65 -8.78
N ASP A 135 -30.37 16.17 -9.99
CA ASP A 135 -29.77 14.93 -10.52
C ASP A 135 -28.35 15.17 -11.04
N LEU A 136 -28.06 16.38 -11.50
CA LEU A 136 -26.70 16.78 -11.89
C LEU A 136 -25.79 16.85 -10.66
N GLY A 137 -26.29 17.39 -9.53
CA GLY A 137 -25.55 17.48 -8.27
C GLY A 137 -25.19 16.14 -7.63
N LYS A 138 -25.99 15.09 -7.86
CA LYS A 138 -25.68 13.72 -7.38
C LYS A 138 -24.49 13.07 -8.07
N THR A 139 -24.08 13.60 -9.23
CA THR A 139 -23.09 12.99 -10.11
C THR A 139 -21.70 13.64 -10.00
N VAL A 140 -21.56 14.70 -9.19
CA VAL A 140 -20.36 15.55 -9.09
C VAL A 140 -19.69 15.41 -7.73
#